data_AF-A0A3D0GP79-F1
#
_entry.id   AF-A0A3D0GP79-F1
#
_cell.length_a   1.000
_cell.length_b   1.000
_cell.length_c   1.000
_cell.angle_alpha   90.00
_cell.angle_beta   90.00
_cell.angle_gamma   90.00
#
_symmetry.space_group_name_H-M   'P 1'
#
loop_
_entity.id
_entity.type
_entity.pdbx_description
1 polymer ?
#
loop_
_entity_poly.entity_id
_entity_poly.type
_entity_poly.pdbx_seq_one_letter_code
_entity_poly.pdbx_strand_id
1 'polypeptide(L)'
;MNNPMVWFAVFMVGLIYYATASNNPEWSGNGNRCVGECYDAYTAQNGTPLEQETQKQELRAQASPADLGKTYYAQCIGCHGANGEGGVGPKLAGQAVDNIISKLNAYRAGQTVGNQSMLMWSVAKPMTDTDINNLGAYVGTMN
;
A
#
# COMPACT_ATOMS: atom_id res chain seq x y z
N MET A 1 -24.70 61.56 -12.72
CA MET A 1 -23.87 60.89 -11.70
C MET A 1 -23.69 59.43 -12.10
N ASN A 2 -22.72 59.13 -12.97
CA ASN A 2 -22.46 57.76 -13.42
C ASN A 2 -21.20 57.29 -12.68
N ASN A 3 -21.38 56.65 -11.52
CA ASN A 3 -20.25 56.20 -10.70
C ASN A 3 -19.88 54.78 -11.13
N PRO A 4 -18.75 54.59 -11.85
CA PRO A 4 -18.38 53.27 -12.36
C PRO A 4 -18.15 52.24 -11.24
N MET A 5 -17.86 52.67 -10.01
CA MET A 5 -17.78 51.75 -8.87
C MET A 5 -19.13 51.14 -8.49
N VAL A 6 -20.24 51.87 -8.64
CA VAL A 6 -21.58 51.36 -8.31
C VAL A 6 -22.00 50.28 -9.31
N TRP A 7 -21.74 50.50 -10.60
CA TRP A 7 -22.03 49.50 -11.64
C TRP A 7 -21.15 48.26 -11.52
N PHE A 8 -19.87 48.43 -11.16
CA PHE A 8 -18.99 47.31 -10.88
C PHE A 8 -19.46 46.48 -9.68
N ALA A 9 -19.89 47.15 -8.60
CA ALA A 9 -20.44 46.45 -7.43
C ALA A 9 -21.74 45.70 -7.74
N VAL A 10 -22.66 46.30 -8.51
CA VAL A 10 -23.92 45.65 -8.91
C VAL A 10 -23.66 44.44 -9.82
N PHE A 11 -22.72 44.56 -10.75
CA PHE A 11 -22.35 43.44 -11.62
C PHE A 11 -21.72 42.29 -10.82
N MET A 12 -20.81 42.60 -9.90
CA MET A 12 -20.17 41.58 -9.06
C MET A 12 -21.16 40.89 -8.12
N VAL A 13 -22.04 41.65 -7.48
CA VAL A 13 -23.10 41.08 -6.61
C VAL A 13 -24.10 40.26 -7.43
N GLY A 14 -24.45 40.72 -8.64
CA GLY A 14 -25.32 39.99 -9.56
C GLY A 14 -24.72 38.67 -10.03
N LEU A 15 -23.41 38.62 -10.33
CA LEU A 15 -22.72 37.39 -10.69
C LEU A 15 -22.67 36.38 -9.54
N ILE A 16 -22.40 36.85 -8.32
CA ILE A 16 -22.38 35.99 -7.13
C ILE A 16 -23.78 35.43 -6.85
N TYR A 17 -24.82 36.27 -6.96
CA TYR A 17 -26.20 35.83 -6.79
C TYR A 17 -26.61 34.81 -7.87
N TYR A 18 -26.29 35.06 -9.14
CA TYR A 18 -26.58 34.13 -10.22
C TYR A 18 -25.88 32.79 -10.02
N ALA A 19 -24.58 32.81 -9.72
CA ALA A 19 -23.79 31.60 -9.50
C ALA A 19 -24.32 30.76 -8.31
N THR A 20 -24.77 31.41 -7.24
CA THR A 20 -25.30 30.71 -6.07
C THR A 20 -26.74 30.24 -6.26
N ALA A 21 -27.56 30.96 -7.03
CA ALA A 21 -28.93 30.58 -7.36
C ALA A 21 -29.02 29.48 -8.44
N SER A 22 -28.00 29.33 -9.29
CA SER A 22 -27.92 28.28 -10.31
C SER A 22 -27.23 27.00 -9.83
N ASN A 23 -26.84 26.92 -8.56
CA ASN A 23 -26.24 25.69 -8.03
C ASN A 23 -27.29 24.56 -8.01
N ASN A 24 -26.90 23.39 -8.50
CA ASN A 24 -27.71 22.18 -8.38
C ASN A 24 -27.78 21.79 -6.89
N PRO A 25 -28.97 21.84 -6.24
CA PRO A 25 -29.10 21.46 -4.83
C PRO A 25 -28.83 19.97 -4.58
N GLU A 26 -28.80 19.16 -5.63
CA GLU A 26 -28.48 17.72 -5.58
C GLU A 26 -26.98 17.44 -5.77
N TRP A 27 -26.14 18.46 -5.99
CA TRP A 27 -24.69 18.25 -6.17
C TRP A 27 -24.01 17.91 -4.84
N SER A 28 -23.75 16.63 -4.62
CA SER A 28 -23.13 16.10 -3.39
C SER A 28 -21.59 16.22 -3.31
N GLY A 29 -20.92 16.76 -4.33
CA GLY A 29 -19.48 17.03 -4.32
C GLY A 29 -18.54 15.81 -4.40
N ASN A 30 -17.45 15.97 -5.17
CA ASN A 30 -16.38 15.00 -5.52
C ASN A 30 -16.89 13.73 -6.26
N GLY A 31 -16.61 13.67 -7.57
CA GLY A 31 -16.94 12.54 -8.48
C GLY A 31 -16.23 11.20 -8.19
N ASN A 32 -15.60 11.06 -7.02
CA ASN A 32 -14.87 9.86 -6.61
C ASN A 32 -15.44 9.24 -5.31
N ARG A 33 -16.65 9.60 -4.88
CA ARG A 33 -17.27 9.09 -3.65
C ARG A 33 -18.44 8.16 -4.00
N CYS A 34 -18.30 6.87 -3.73
CA CYS A 34 -19.39 5.90 -3.86
C CYS A 34 -20.21 5.90 -2.56
N VAL A 35 -21.36 6.59 -2.58
CA VAL A 35 -22.32 6.68 -1.48
C VAL A 35 -23.74 6.47 -2.02
N GLY A 36 -24.69 6.11 -1.16
CA GLY A 36 -26.08 5.85 -1.56
C GLY A 36 -26.18 4.63 -2.49
N GLU A 37 -26.96 4.74 -3.57
CA GLU A 37 -27.24 3.64 -4.50
C GLU A 37 -25.97 2.99 -5.09
N CYS A 38 -24.89 3.77 -5.30
CA CYS A 38 -23.61 3.23 -5.71
C CYS A 38 -23.05 2.24 -4.68
N TYR A 39 -23.09 2.62 -3.39
CA TYR A 39 -22.59 1.80 -2.29
C TYR A 39 -23.48 0.58 -2.07
N ASP A 40 -24.79 0.74 -2.19
CA ASP A 40 -25.75 -0.36 -2.06
C ASP A 40 -25.57 -1.38 -3.18
N ALA A 41 -25.41 -0.92 -4.43
CA ALA A 41 -25.10 -1.79 -5.56
C ALA A 41 -23.73 -2.47 -5.44
N TYR A 42 -22.72 -1.74 -4.94
CA TYR A 42 -21.39 -2.30 -4.69
C TYR A 42 -21.42 -3.42 -3.65
N THR A 43 -22.06 -3.16 -2.50
CA THR A 43 -22.12 -4.12 -1.39
C THR A 43 -22.99 -5.32 -1.71
N ALA A 44 -24.05 -5.17 -2.51
CA ALA A 44 -24.83 -6.29 -3.02
C ALA A 44 -24.01 -7.24 -3.91
N GLN A 45 -23.02 -6.73 -4.66
CA GLN A 45 -22.18 -7.53 -5.55
C GLN A 45 -20.92 -8.08 -4.87
N ASN A 46 -20.30 -7.30 -3.99
CA ASN A 46 -18.96 -7.58 -3.47
C ASN A 46 -18.92 -7.81 -1.96
N GLY A 47 -20.06 -7.74 -1.27
CA GLY A 47 -20.13 -7.71 0.18
C GLY A 47 -19.80 -6.33 0.77
N THR A 48 -20.08 -6.16 2.06
CA THR A 48 -19.70 -4.98 2.81
C THR A 48 -18.18 -4.91 3.02
N PRO A 49 -17.60 -3.71 3.24
CA PRO A 49 -16.17 -3.58 3.54
C PRO A 49 -15.70 -4.45 4.70
N LEU A 50 -16.55 -4.64 5.72
CA LEU A 50 -16.22 -5.50 6.87
C LEU A 50 -16.14 -6.97 6.48
N GLU A 51 -17.08 -7.47 5.67
CA GLU A 51 -17.08 -8.85 5.19
C GLU A 51 -15.89 -9.11 4.28
N GLN A 52 -15.55 -8.15 3.42
CA GLN A 52 -14.37 -8.23 2.54
C GLN A 52 -13.06 -8.31 3.32
N GLU A 53 -12.89 -7.45 4.33
CA GLU A 53 -11.70 -7.50 5.18
C GLU A 53 -11.65 -8.78 6.01
N THR A 54 -12.79 -9.30 6.46
CA THR A 54 -12.87 -10.59 7.17
C THR A 54 -12.44 -11.73 6.25
N GLN A 55 -12.98 -11.80 5.03
CA GLN A 55 -12.61 -12.80 4.05
C GLN A 55 -11.11 -12.74 3.72
N LYS A 56 -10.55 -11.53 3.56
CA LYS A 56 -9.13 -11.33 3.35
C LYS A 56 -8.29 -11.81 4.54
N GLN A 57 -8.74 -11.59 5.76
CA GLN A 57 -8.07 -12.10 6.96
C GLN A 57 -8.12 -13.62 7.04
N GLU A 58 -9.25 -14.25 6.72
CA GLU A 58 -9.41 -15.70 6.67
C GLU A 58 -8.51 -16.34 5.60
N LEU A 59 -8.46 -15.75 4.41
CA LEU A 59 -7.56 -16.20 3.34
C LEU A 59 -6.09 -16.09 3.76
N ARG A 60 -5.70 -15.01 4.45
CA ARG A 60 -4.35 -14.87 5.00
C ARG A 60 -4.05 -15.87 6.12
N ALA A 61 -5.05 -16.23 6.92
CA ALA A 61 -4.90 -17.23 7.97
C ALA A 61 -4.72 -18.66 7.41
N GLN A 62 -5.25 -18.92 6.22
CA GLN A 62 -5.12 -20.20 5.52
C GLN A 62 -3.87 -20.29 4.62
N ALA A 63 -3.22 -19.16 4.32
CA ALA A 63 -2.06 -19.11 3.45
C ALA A 63 -0.83 -19.78 4.08
N SER A 64 -0.03 -20.48 3.26
CA SER A 64 1.20 -21.08 3.73
C SER A 64 2.25 -20.02 4.08
N PRO A 65 3.24 -20.33 4.95
CA PRO A 65 4.35 -19.42 5.24
C PRO A 65 5.09 -18.96 3.97
N ALA A 66 5.24 -19.84 2.98
CA ALA A 66 5.89 -19.52 1.71
C ALA A 66 5.02 -18.57 0.85
N ASP A 67 3.70 -18.70 0.85
CA ASP A 67 2.81 -17.78 0.10
C ASP A 67 2.78 -16.39 0.73
N LEU A 68 2.76 -16.32 2.06
CA LEU A 68 2.88 -15.08 2.80
C LEU A 68 4.26 -14.44 2.56
N GLY A 69 5.32 -15.25 2.55
CA GLY A 69 6.68 -14.84 2.24
C GLY A 69 6.82 -14.31 0.82
N LYS A 70 6.17 -14.95 -0.16
CA LYS A 70 6.12 -14.51 -1.55
C LYS A 70 5.54 -13.11 -1.70
N THR A 71 4.44 -12.85 -0.99
CA THR A 71 3.78 -11.54 -0.98
C THR A 71 4.72 -10.48 -0.40
N TYR A 72 5.41 -10.80 0.71
CA TYR A 72 6.37 -9.88 1.32
C TYR A 72 7.59 -9.63 0.40
N TYR A 73 8.07 -10.68 -0.28
CA TYR A 73 9.25 -10.65 -1.13
C TYR A 73 9.14 -9.67 -2.31
N ALA A 74 7.94 -9.24 -2.68
CA ALA A 74 7.74 -8.19 -3.69
C ALA A 74 8.60 -6.94 -3.42
N GLN A 75 8.85 -6.61 -2.15
CA GLN A 75 9.70 -5.49 -1.74
C GLN A 75 11.20 -5.75 -1.93
N CYS A 76 11.61 -7.02 -2.04
CA CYS A 76 13.01 -7.46 -2.13
C CYS A 76 13.51 -7.53 -3.59
N ILE A 77 12.60 -7.69 -4.54
CA ILE A 77 12.89 -7.94 -5.97
C ILE A 77 13.81 -6.87 -6.56
N GLY A 78 13.62 -5.60 -6.20
CA GLY A 78 14.38 -4.48 -6.75
C GLY A 78 15.90 -4.58 -6.52
N CYS A 79 16.34 -5.30 -5.49
CA CYS A 79 17.75 -5.50 -5.20
C CYS A 79 18.22 -6.94 -5.37
N HIS A 80 17.37 -7.92 -5.03
CA HIS A 80 17.74 -9.34 -5.00
C HIS A 80 17.26 -10.14 -6.22
N GLY A 81 16.52 -9.53 -7.14
CA GLY A 81 15.96 -10.21 -8.30
C GLY A 81 14.65 -10.94 -8.01
N ALA A 82 13.87 -11.20 -9.05
CA ALA A 82 12.53 -11.79 -8.92
C ALA A 82 12.58 -13.24 -8.44
N ASN A 83 13.64 -13.95 -8.82
CA ASN A 83 13.91 -15.33 -8.46
C ASN A 83 15.07 -15.44 -7.47
N GLY A 84 15.46 -14.34 -6.82
CA GLY A 84 16.60 -14.34 -5.89
C GLY A 84 17.95 -14.50 -6.58
N GLU A 85 18.05 -14.22 -7.88
CA GLU A 85 19.27 -14.33 -8.69
C GLU A 85 20.36 -13.34 -8.30
N GLY A 86 20.02 -12.30 -7.53
CA GLY A 86 20.92 -11.22 -7.13
C GLY A 86 20.92 -10.05 -8.10
N GLY A 87 21.82 -9.11 -7.88
CA GLY A 87 21.96 -7.89 -8.69
C GLY A 87 22.65 -6.81 -7.87
N VAL A 88 21.88 -5.85 -7.37
CA VAL A 88 22.36 -4.85 -6.40
C VAL A 88 22.69 -5.53 -5.07
N GLY A 89 21.83 -6.44 -4.64
CA GLY A 89 22.02 -7.30 -3.48
C GLY A 89 22.57 -8.67 -3.87
N PRO A 90 23.07 -9.45 -2.89
CA PRO A 90 23.57 -10.80 -3.14
C PRO A 90 22.46 -11.74 -3.61
N LYS A 91 22.87 -12.80 -4.33
CA LYS A 91 22.02 -13.94 -4.68
C LYS A 91 21.43 -14.58 -3.42
N LEU A 92 20.12 -14.79 -3.43
CA LEU A 92 19.35 -15.45 -2.37
C LEU A 92 18.94 -16.88 -2.75
N ALA A 93 18.75 -17.16 -4.03
CA ALA A 93 18.42 -18.51 -4.50
C ALA A 93 19.52 -19.52 -4.11
N GLY A 94 19.09 -20.68 -3.61
CA GLY A 94 19.96 -21.73 -3.10
C GLY A 94 20.61 -21.43 -1.74
N GLN A 95 20.29 -20.31 -1.07
CA GLN A 95 20.72 -20.08 0.31
C GLN A 95 19.87 -20.91 1.28
N ALA A 96 20.51 -21.44 2.33
CA ALA A 96 19.80 -22.14 3.39
C ALA A 96 18.82 -21.21 4.13
N VAL A 97 17.61 -21.70 4.42
CA VAL A 97 16.55 -20.96 5.11
C VAL A 97 17.03 -20.35 6.43
N ASP A 98 17.73 -21.13 7.25
CA ASP A 98 18.25 -20.68 8.55
C ASP A 98 19.26 -19.54 8.40
N ASN A 99 20.04 -19.53 7.32
CA ASN A 99 21.01 -18.47 7.04
C ASN A 99 20.29 -17.17 6.70
N ILE A 100 19.22 -17.23 5.90
CA ILE A 100 18.38 -16.08 5.59
C ILE A 100 17.74 -15.51 6.85
N ILE A 101 17.12 -16.37 7.67
CA ILE A 101 16.46 -15.98 8.92
C ILE A 101 17.47 -15.34 9.89
N SER A 102 18.63 -15.97 10.06
CA SER A 102 19.70 -15.46 10.94
C SER A 102 20.19 -14.08 10.50
N LYS A 103 20.44 -13.89 9.20
CA LYS A 103 20.88 -12.60 8.65
C LYS A 103 19.82 -11.52 8.81
N LEU A 104 18.56 -11.82 8.51
CA LEU A 104 17.46 -10.85 8.69
C LEU A 104 17.30 -10.43 10.16
N ASN A 105 17.44 -11.37 11.09
CA ASN A 105 17.45 -11.07 12.52
C ASN A 105 18.63 -10.18 12.92
N ALA A 106 19.84 -10.48 12.44
CA ALA A 106 21.02 -9.66 12.67
C ALA A 106 20.83 -8.24 12.12
N TYR A 107 20.29 -8.10 10.90
CA TYR A 107 20.02 -6.80 10.31
C TYR A 107 18.95 -6.00 11.07
N ARG A 108 17.88 -6.65 11.51
CA ARG A 108 16.83 -6.00 12.33
C ARG A 108 17.38 -5.49 13.68
N ALA A 109 18.36 -6.21 14.23
CA ALA A 109 19.11 -5.81 15.42
C ALA A 109 20.19 -4.73 15.14
N GLY A 110 20.39 -4.32 13.88
CA GLY A 110 21.42 -3.35 13.50
C GLY A 110 22.84 -3.91 13.55
N GLN A 111 23.01 -5.23 13.49
CA GLN A 111 24.32 -5.86 13.48
C GLN A 111 24.93 -5.85 12.07
N THR A 112 26.25 -5.67 12.00
CA THR A 112 26.99 -5.73 10.73
C THR A 112 27.31 -7.18 10.38
N VAL A 113 26.76 -7.67 9.28
CA VAL A 113 27.07 -8.99 8.68
C VAL A 113 28.05 -8.85 7.51
N GLY A 114 27.96 -7.75 6.76
CA GLY A 114 28.83 -7.41 5.64
C GLY A 114 28.90 -5.91 5.35
N ASN A 115 29.65 -5.54 4.32
CA ASN A 115 29.88 -4.14 3.92
C ASN A 115 28.59 -3.34 3.64
N GLN A 116 27.55 -3.99 3.14
CA GLN A 116 26.26 -3.37 2.80
C GLN A 116 25.18 -3.53 3.87
N SER A 117 25.54 -3.92 5.10
CA SER A 117 24.56 -4.19 6.18
C SER A 117 23.61 -3.01 6.44
N MET A 118 24.11 -1.78 6.35
CA MET A 118 23.32 -0.57 6.59
C MET A 118 22.08 -0.46 5.67
N LEU A 119 22.17 -0.94 4.43
CA LEU A 119 21.04 -0.95 3.50
C LEU A 119 19.96 -1.94 3.95
N MET A 120 20.37 -3.09 4.50
CA MET A 120 19.44 -4.11 4.97
C MET A 120 18.90 -3.83 6.38
N TRP A 121 19.56 -2.99 7.19
CA TRP A 121 19.04 -2.59 8.49
C TRP A 121 17.70 -1.88 8.38
N SER A 122 17.59 -0.89 7.49
CA SER A 122 16.34 -0.15 7.29
C SER A 122 15.23 -1.04 6.75
N VAL A 123 15.57 -2.00 5.88
CA VAL A 123 14.62 -2.98 5.32
C VAL A 123 14.15 -3.97 6.37
N ALA A 124 15.05 -4.48 7.22
CA ALA A 124 14.73 -5.50 8.22
C ALA A 124 14.10 -4.92 9.50
N LYS A 125 14.30 -3.63 9.79
CA LYS A 125 13.83 -2.99 11.02
C LYS A 125 12.32 -3.14 11.29
N PRO A 126 11.41 -2.95 10.33
CA PRO A 126 9.97 -3.08 10.56
C PRO A 126 9.47 -4.53 10.54
N MET A 127 10.32 -5.53 10.24
CA MET A 127 9.88 -6.92 10.09
C MET A 127 9.56 -7.57 11.43
N THR A 128 8.43 -8.27 11.49
CA THR A 128 8.10 -9.16 12.60
C THR A 128 8.83 -10.50 12.47
N ASP A 129 8.83 -11.31 13.54
CA ASP A 129 9.40 -12.67 13.48
C ASP A 129 8.68 -13.53 12.44
N THR A 130 7.37 -13.37 12.34
CA THR A 130 6.54 -14.06 11.33
C THR A 130 6.95 -13.65 9.92
N ASP A 131 7.19 -12.36 9.66
CA ASP A 131 7.65 -11.91 8.34
C ASP A 131 8.99 -12.51 7.96
N ILE A 132 9.95 -12.52 8.90
CA ILE A 132 11.29 -13.09 8.69
C ILE A 132 11.20 -14.58 8.38
N ASN A 133 10.40 -15.32 9.15
CA ASN A 133 10.23 -16.76 8.94
C ASN A 133 9.52 -17.07 7.63
N ASN A 134 8.48 -16.31 7.28
CA ASN A 134 7.77 -16.45 6.01
C ASN A 134 8.69 -16.14 4.82
N LEU A 135 9.49 -15.07 4.89
CA LEU A 135 10.51 -14.75 3.88
C LEU A 135 11.54 -15.86 3.76
N GLY A 136 12.05 -16.39 4.88
CA GLY A 136 12.95 -17.53 4.89
C GLY A 136 12.35 -18.74 4.18
N ALA A 137 11.10 -19.10 4.50
CA ALA A 137 10.37 -20.19 3.87
C ALA A 137 10.23 -19.99 2.35
N TYR A 138 9.88 -18.77 1.91
CA TYR A 138 9.74 -18.47 0.49
C TYR A 138 11.07 -18.49 -0.27
N VAL A 139 12.12 -17.85 0.27
CA VAL A 139 13.46 -17.87 -0.34
C VAL A 139 14.01 -19.29 -0.42
N GLY A 140 13.70 -20.15 0.56
CA GLY A 140 14.04 -21.58 0.52
C GLY A 140 13.41 -22.37 -0.63
N THR A 141 12.39 -21.83 -1.31
CA THR A 141 11.82 -22.44 -2.52
C THR A 141 12.58 -22.08 -3.80
N MET A 142 13.51 -21.12 -3.74
CA MET A 142 14.28 -20.65 -4.90
C MET A 142 15.59 -21.44 -5.04
N ASN A 143 15.84 -22.02 -6.22
CA ASN A 143 17.05 -22.81 -6.53
C ASN A 143 17.87 -22.16 -7.67
#